data_AF-A0A133YPP6-F1
#
_entry.id   AF-A0A133YPP6-F1
#
_cell.length_a   1.000
_cell.length_b   1.000
_cell.length_c   1.000
_cell.angle_alpha   90.00
_cell.angle_beta   90.00
_cell.angle_gamma   90.00
#
_symmetry.space_group_name_H-M   'P 1'
#
loop_
_entity.id
_entity.type
_entity.pdbx_description
1 polymer ?
#
loop_
_entity_poly.entity_id
_entity_poly.type
_entity_poly.pdbx_seq_one_letter_code
_entity_poly.pdbx_strand_id
1 'polypeptide(L)'
;MDILEKLFELQDLKYKDFNQKLILNIDKDKIIGIKVPVLRKFAKDFYKNNLEKANSFMNELPHFYMEENNLHLFFIENIKDFKTCMEYTQKILPYIDNWQSCDIFLPKIFKNHKS
;
A
#
# COMPACT_ATOMS: atom_id res chain seq x y z
N MET A 1 -8.86 -3.64 16.10
CA MET A 1 -9.07 -3.35 14.67
C MET A 1 -7.93 -3.98 13.95
N ASP A 2 -8.23 -5.10 13.32
CA ASP A 2 -7.36 -5.79 12.40
C ASP A 2 -7.39 -5.05 11.05
N ILE A 3 -6.22 -4.82 10.46
CA ILE A 3 -6.10 -4.16 9.15
C ILE A 3 -6.65 -5.08 8.07
N LEU A 4 -6.41 -6.39 8.17
CA LEU A 4 -6.78 -7.34 7.13
C LEU A 4 -8.31 -7.46 7.00
N GLU A 5 -9.02 -7.56 8.13
CA GLU A 5 -10.49 -7.55 8.16
C GLU A 5 -11.05 -6.33 7.42
N LYS A 6 -10.44 -5.16 7.65
CA LYS A 6 -10.87 -3.89 7.04
C LYS A 6 -10.56 -3.83 5.55
N LEU A 7 -9.49 -4.44 5.09
CA LEU A 7 -9.21 -4.58 3.66
C LEU A 7 -10.26 -5.45 2.98
N PHE A 8 -10.65 -6.57 3.60
CA PHE A 8 -11.71 -7.43 3.06
C PHE A 8 -13.09 -6.74 3.06
N GLU A 9 -13.40 -5.88 4.04
CA GLU A 9 -14.63 -5.07 3.99
C GLU A 9 -14.67 -4.10 2.80
N LEU A 10 -13.51 -3.69 2.26
CA LEU A 10 -13.39 -2.78 1.12
C LEU A 10 -13.31 -3.51 -0.23
N GLN A 11 -13.44 -4.84 -0.23
CA GLN A 11 -13.34 -5.67 -1.42
C GLN A 11 -14.43 -5.36 -2.45
N ASP A 12 -14.03 -5.29 -3.72
CA ASP A 12 -14.92 -5.25 -4.88
C ASP A 12 -14.53 -6.41 -5.82
N LEU A 13 -15.30 -7.51 -5.78
CA LEU A 13 -15.02 -8.71 -6.57
C LEU A 13 -15.07 -8.46 -8.09
N LYS A 14 -15.93 -7.55 -8.56
CA LYS A 14 -15.97 -7.19 -9.98
C LYS A 14 -14.69 -6.46 -10.38
N TYR A 15 -14.20 -5.60 -9.50
CA TYR A 15 -12.91 -4.94 -9.68
C TYR A 15 -11.74 -5.91 -9.58
N LYS A 16 -11.79 -6.91 -8.68
CA LYS A 16 -10.82 -8.01 -8.60
C LYS A 16 -10.70 -8.71 -9.96
N ASP A 17 -11.80 -9.17 -10.53
CA ASP A 17 -11.81 -9.88 -11.81
C ASP A 17 -11.26 -9.03 -12.97
N PHE A 18 -11.50 -7.73 -12.95
CA PHE A 18 -10.94 -6.79 -13.91
C PHE A 18 -9.42 -6.62 -13.71
N ASN A 19 -8.99 -6.34 -12.47
CA ASN A 19 -7.60 -6.06 -12.15
C ASN A 19 -6.69 -7.29 -12.33
N GLN A 20 -7.21 -8.48 -12.03
CA GLN A 20 -6.54 -9.76 -12.28
C GLN A 20 -6.16 -9.97 -13.75
N LYS A 21 -6.92 -9.41 -14.71
CA LYS A 21 -6.59 -9.50 -16.14
C LYS A 21 -5.48 -8.54 -16.55
N LEU A 22 -5.22 -7.50 -15.76
CA LEU A 22 -4.20 -6.48 -16.03
C LEU A 22 -2.85 -6.83 -15.39
N ILE A 23 -2.85 -7.55 -14.27
CA ILE A 23 -1.65 -7.86 -13.50
C ILE A 23 -1.29 -9.33 -13.73
N LEU A 24 -0.50 -9.58 -14.77
CA LEU A 24 -0.19 -10.95 -15.22
C LEU A 24 0.81 -11.70 -14.33
N ASN A 25 1.54 -10.99 -13.48
CA ASN A 25 2.66 -11.55 -12.71
C ASN A 25 2.30 -11.92 -11.26
N ILE A 26 1.05 -11.66 -10.83
CA ILE A 26 0.59 -11.94 -9.46
C ILE A 26 -0.46 -13.06 -9.47
N ASP A 27 -0.35 -13.94 -8.47
CA ASP A 27 -1.38 -14.96 -8.21
C ASP A 27 -2.71 -14.30 -7.83
N LYS A 28 -3.79 -14.78 -8.43
CA LYS A 28 -5.17 -14.31 -8.20
C LYS A 28 -5.59 -14.35 -6.73
N ASP A 29 -5.02 -15.28 -5.97
CA ASP A 29 -5.30 -15.45 -4.54
C ASP A 29 -4.63 -14.38 -3.67
N LYS A 30 -3.63 -13.67 -4.20
CA LYS A 30 -2.96 -12.53 -3.55
C LYS A 30 -3.63 -11.18 -3.84
N ILE A 31 -4.75 -11.16 -4.57
CA ILE A 31 -5.48 -9.94 -4.90
C ILE A 31 -6.80 -9.92 -4.11
N ILE A 32 -7.00 -8.89 -3.29
CA ILE A 32 -8.27 -8.66 -2.60
C ILE A 32 -9.28 -8.02 -3.56
N GLY A 33 -8.85 -7.05 -4.37
CA GLY A 33 -9.70 -6.31 -5.31
C GLY A 33 -10.20 -4.99 -4.74
N ILE A 34 -9.31 -4.11 -4.30
CA ILE A 34 -9.68 -2.80 -3.75
C ILE A 34 -9.27 -1.69 -4.72
N LYS A 35 -10.21 -0.78 -5.04
CA LYS A 35 -9.90 0.38 -5.88
C LYS A 35 -8.90 1.29 -5.19
N VAL A 36 -7.85 1.69 -5.90
CA VAL A 36 -6.78 2.57 -5.40
C VAL A 36 -7.28 3.82 -4.66
N PRO A 37 -8.28 4.58 -5.15
CA PRO A 37 -8.78 5.75 -4.42
C PRO A 37 -9.40 5.41 -3.05
N VAL A 38 -10.05 4.25 -2.93
CA VAL A 38 -10.66 3.78 -1.68
C VAL A 38 -9.56 3.40 -0.70
N LEU A 39 -8.59 2.61 -1.14
CA LEU A 39 -7.46 2.19 -0.32
C LEU A 39 -6.62 3.38 0.16
N ARG A 40 -6.34 4.35 -0.72
CA ARG A 40 -5.59 5.57 -0.38
C ARG A 40 -6.32 6.42 0.66
N LYS A 41 -7.66 6.54 0.55
CA LYS A 41 -8.48 7.24 1.55
C LYS A 41 -8.41 6.53 2.90
N PHE A 42 -8.60 5.21 2.90
CA PHE A 42 -8.47 4.39 4.11
C PHE A 42 -7.09 4.57 4.77
N ALA A 43 -6.01 4.50 3.99
CA ALA A 43 -4.64 4.66 4.48
C ALA A 43 -4.44 6.00 5.20
N LYS A 44 -4.89 7.10 4.58
CA LYS A 44 -4.78 8.44 5.14
C LYS A 44 -5.54 8.59 6.46
N ASP A 45 -6.79 8.12 6.49
CA ASP A 45 -7.64 8.22 7.68
C ASP A 45 -7.13 7.30 8.80
N PHE A 46 -6.65 6.10 8.46
CA PHE A 46 -6.08 5.16 9.42
C PHE A 46 -4.78 5.69 10.02
N TYR A 47 -3.83 6.15 9.18
CA TYR A 47 -2.53 6.68 9.62
C TYR A 47 -2.68 7.85 10.59
N LYS A 48 -3.63 8.76 10.32
CA LYS A 48 -3.90 9.91 11.18
C LYS A 48 -4.37 9.50 12.59
N ASN A 49 -5.17 8.43 12.69
CA ASN A 49 -5.83 8.03 13.93
C ASN A 49 -5.13 6.85 14.65
N ASN A 50 -4.23 6.12 13.98
CA ASN A 50 -3.65 4.87 14.47
C ASN A 50 -2.16 4.75 14.10
N LEU A 51 -1.37 5.80 14.36
CA LEU A 51 0.04 5.89 13.93
C LEU A 51 0.90 4.70 14.38
N GLU A 52 0.78 4.27 15.64
CA GLU A 52 1.55 3.13 16.16
C GLU A 52 1.26 1.83 15.39
N LYS A 53 -0.02 1.55 15.11
CA LYS A 53 -0.41 0.36 14.35
C LYS A 53 0.05 0.44 12.89
N ALA A 54 -0.03 1.62 12.28
CA ALA A 54 0.48 1.83 10.93
C ALA A 54 2.00 1.57 10.90
N ASN A 55 2.75 2.04 11.89
CA ASN A 55 4.18 1.77 12.00
C ASN A 55 4.48 0.28 12.24
N SER A 56 3.74 -0.40 13.11
CA SER A 56 3.89 -1.86 13.29
C SER A 56 3.65 -2.61 11.98
N PHE A 57 2.56 -2.29 11.28
CA PHE A 57 2.23 -2.88 9.97
C PHE A 57 3.32 -2.63 8.92
N MET A 58 3.89 -1.42 8.85
CA MET A 58 5.01 -1.13 7.94
C MET A 58 6.30 -1.90 8.30
N ASN A 59 6.40 -2.42 9.53
CA ASN A 59 7.54 -3.22 9.97
C ASN A 59 7.35 -4.73 9.81
N GLU A 60 6.11 -5.19 9.65
CA GLU A 60 5.73 -6.58 9.38
C GLU A 60 5.83 -6.87 7.88
N LEU A 61 7.00 -7.35 7.44
CA LEU A 61 7.26 -7.77 6.06
C LEU A 61 7.69 -9.24 6.05
N PRO A 62 7.39 -10.01 4.98
CA PRO A 62 6.66 -9.60 3.77
C PRO A 62 5.14 -9.57 3.97
N HIS A 63 4.45 -8.74 3.18
CA HIS A 63 2.98 -8.76 3.06
C HIS A 63 2.51 -9.88 2.13
N PHE A 64 1.31 -10.39 2.35
CA PHE A 64 0.77 -11.48 1.54
C PHE A 64 -0.03 -10.96 0.35
N TYR A 65 -0.92 -9.99 0.58
CA TYR A 65 -1.78 -9.42 -0.45
C TYR A 65 -1.13 -8.22 -1.14
N MET A 66 -1.41 -8.06 -2.43
CA MET A 66 -0.98 -6.89 -3.19
C MET A 66 -1.53 -5.59 -2.57
N GLU A 67 -2.77 -5.60 -2.10
CA GLU A 67 -3.37 -4.44 -1.44
C GLU A 67 -2.73 -4.10 -0.08
N GLU A 68 -2.11 -5.06 0.62
CA GLU A 68 -1.31 -4.78 1.82
C GLU A 68 -0.02 -4.04 1.46
N ASN A 69 0.67 -4.45 0.39
CA ASN A 69 1.81 -3.72 -0.14
C ASN A 69 1.43 -2.29 -0.56
N ASN A 70 0.30 -2.13 -1.26
CA ASN A 70 -0.22 -0.82 -1.65
C ASN A 70 -0.59 0.04 -0.43
N LEU A 71 -1.18 -0.56 0.61
CA LEU A 71 -1.50 0.12 1.86
C LEU A 71 -0.24 0.63 2.56
N HIS A 72 0.80 -0.21 2.65
CA HIS A 72 2.10 0.15 3.21
C HIS A 72 2.67 1.37 2.47
N LEU A 73 2.70 1.33 1.13
CA LEU A 73 3.14 2.47 0.31
C LEU A 73 2.35 3.75 0.60
N PHE A 74 1.03 3.66 0.77
CA PHE A 74 0.23 4.82 1.14
C PHE A 74 0.48 5.32 2.57
N PHE A 75 0.83 4.45 3.52
CA PHE A 75 1.28 4.91 4.83
C PHE A 75 2.59 5.70 4.71
N ILE A 76 3.55 5.22 3.90
CA ILE A 76 4.81 5.93 3.64
C ILE A 76 4.56 7.33 3.06
N GLU A 77 3.59 7.48 2.16
CA GLU A 77 3.24 8.79 1.58
C GLU A 77 2.72 9.81 2.62
N ASN A 78 2.25 9.35 3.77
CA ASN A 78 1.81 10.22 4.87
C ASN A 78 2.95 10.65 5.80
N ILE A 79 4.15 10.07 5.66
CA ILE A 79 5.36 10.46 6.40
C ILE A 79 5.86 11.81 5.87
N LYS A 80 6.06 12.76 6.78
CA LYS A 80 6.52 14.13 6.45
C LYS A 80 8.04 14.28 6.46
N ASP A 81 8.73 13.43 7.21
CA ASP A 81 10.19 13.41 7.28
C ASP A 81 10.77 12.64 6.09
N PHE A 82 11.64 13.28 5.31
CA PHE A 82 12.18 12.70 4.09
C PHE A 82 13.03 11.45 4.38
N LYS A 83 13.88 11.49 5.41
CA LYS A 83 14.79 10.39 5.73
C LYS A 83 14.02 9.14 6.13
N THR A 84 13.06 9.30 7.04
CA THR A 84 12.16 8.22 7.47
C THR A 84 11.35 7.68 6.30
N CYS A 85 10.80 8.56 5.44
CA CYS A 85 10.06 8.15 4.25
C CYS A 85 10.92 7.30 3.31
N MET A 86 12.17 7.69 3.08
CA MET A 86 13.13 6.97 2.24
C MET A 86 13.51 5.61 2.85
N GLU A 87 13.75 5.55 4.16
CA GLU A 87 14.08 4.31 4.87
C GLU A 87 12.98 3.25 4.71
N TYR A 88 11.72 3.62 4.96
CA TYR A 88 10.59 2.70 4.75
C TYR A 88 10.40 2.34 3.27
N THR A 89 10.61 3.29 2.35
CA THR A 89 10.55 3.04 0.90
C THR A 89 11.56 1.98 0.48
N GLN A 90 12.82 2.11 0.91
CA GLN A 90 13.87 1.13 0.62
C GLN A 90 13.56 -0.23 1.23
N LYS A 91 12.97 -0.26 2.43
CA LYS A 91 12.62 -1.49 3.13
C LYS A 91 11.55 -2.31 2.40
N ILE A 92 10.52 -1.66 1.84
CA ILE A 92 9.44 -2.37 1.13
C ILE A 92 9.81 -2.73 -0.31
N LEU A 93 10.70 -1.98 -0.95
CA LEU A 93 11.01 -2.12 -2.37
C LEU A 93 11.31 -3.56 -2.85
N PRO A 94 12.05 -4.42 -2.11
CA PRO A 94 12.31 -5.81 -2.51
C PRO A 94 11.06 -6.70 -2.59
N TYR A 95 9.95 -6.28 -1.99
CA TYR A 95 8.70 -7.05 -1.92
C TYR A 95 7.63 -6.57 -2.92
N ILE A 96 7.93 -5.52 -3.69
CA ILE A 96 7.04 -5.02 -4.73
C ILE A 96 7.34 -5.76 -6.03
N ASP A 97 6.45 -6.68 -6.39
CA ASP A 97 6.57 -7.58 -7.53
C ASP A 97 5.66 -7.22 -8.71
N ASN A 98 4.95 -6.09 -8.62
CA ASN A 98 4.01 -5.64 -9.64
C ASN A 98 4.15 -4.15 -9.99
N TRP A 99 3.80 -3.85 -11.23
CA TRP A 99 3.86 -2.50 -11.79
C TRP A 99 2.84 -1.55 -11.13
N GLN A 100 1.67 -2.05 -10.71
CA GLN A 100 0.60 -1.21 -10.16
C GLN A 100 1.06 -0.50 -8.89
N SER A 101 1.72 -1.22 -7.98
CA SER A 101 2.30 -0.66 -6.76
C SER A 101 3.34 0.44 -7.06
N CYS A 102 4.17 0.24 -8.08
CA CYS A 102 5.16 1.24 -8.51
C CYS A 102 4.48 2.53 -9.03
N ASP A 103 3.45 2.40 -9.87
CA ASP A 103 2.79 3.56 -10.51
C ASP A 103 1.93 4.38 -9.56
N ILE A 104 1.39 3.76 -8.51
CA ILE A 104 0.52 4.45 -7.56
C ILE A 104 1.29 5.15 -6.43
N PHE A 105 2.58 4.87 -6.27
CA PHE A 105 3.40 5.40 -5.19
C PHE A 105 4.12 6.68 -5.59
N LEU A 106 3.65 7.81 -5.05
CA LEU A 106 4.22 9.12 -5.36
C LEU A 106 4.31 9.99 -4.10
N PRO A 107 5.30 9.72 -3.20
CA PRO A 107 5.51 10.53 -2.01
C PRO A 107 5.67 12.01 -2.36
N LYS A 108 4.81 12.85 -1.81
CA LYS A 108 4.85 14.30 -2.07
C LYS A 108 6.19 14.90 -1.65
N ILE A 109 6.79 14.35 -0.58
CA ILE A 109 8.06 14.83 -0.02
C ILE A 109 9.22 14.66 -1.02
N PHE A 110 9.19 13.66 -1.91
CA PHE A 110 10.25 13.46 -2.91
C PHE A 110 10.28 14.57 -3.97
N LYS A 111 9.15 15.28 -4.21
CA LYS A 111 9.12 16.39 -5.17
C LYS A 111 10.02 17.55 -4.77
N ASN A 112 10.26 17.72 -3.47
CA ASN A 112 11.11 18.77 -2.91
C ASN A 112 12.59 18.34 -2.83
N HIS A 113 12.89 17.07 -3.09
CA HIS A 113 14.21 16.47 -3.01
C HIS A 113 14.50 15.73 -4.31
N LYS A 114 14.76 16.49 -5.39
CA LYS A 114 15.21 15.92 -6.66
C LYS A 114 16.70 15.59 -6.55
N SER A 115 17.06 14.37 -6.94
CA SER A 115 18.44 13.95 -7.20
C SER A 115 19.04 14.66 -8.41
#